data_AF-A0A511D8P2-F1
#
_entry.id   AF-A0A511D8P2-F1
#
_cell.length_a   1.000
_cell.length_b   1.000
_cell.length_c   1.000
_cell.angle_alpha   90.00
_cell.angle_beta   90.00
_cell.angle_gamma   90.00
#
_symmetry.space_group_name_H-M   'P 1'
#
loop_
_entity.id
_entity.type
_entity.pdbx_description
1 polymer ?
#
loop_
_entity_poly.entity_id
_entity_poly.type
_entity_poly.pdbx_seq_one_letter_code
_entity_poly.pdbx_strand_id
1 'polypeptide(L)' 'MGFGTSGPPDGHYEFRIIGRLSDRARAAFPGMDVREVPAETIISGDVADDGGLQDVLSLMQSLGLEVVSVRRAT' A
#
# COMPACT_ATOMS: atom_id res chain seq x y z
N MET A 1 5.16 30.35 -24.69
CA MET A 1 4.01 29.43 -24.75
C MET A 1 4.50 28.12 -25.35
N GLY A 2 4.78 27.13 -24.51
CA GLY A 2 5.16 25.78 -24.92
C GLY A 2 4.47 24.83 -23.96
N PHE A 3 3.49 24.08 -24.47
CA PHE A 3 2.71 23.16 -23.67
C PHE A 3 3.60 22.00 -23.25
N GLY A 4 3.76 21.83 -21.93
CA GLY A 4 4.42 20.65 -21.39
C GLY A 4 3.72 19.41 -21.93
N THR A 5 4.52 18.47 -22.41
CA THR A 5 4.08 17.11 -22.71
C THR A 5 3.66 16.48 -21.38
N SER A 6 2.42 16.68 -20.95
CA SER A 6 1.83 15.86 -19.89
C SER A 6 1.54 14.50 -20.51
N GLY A 7 2.51 13.59 -20.41
CA GLY A 7 2.15 12.18 -20.24
C GLY A 7 1.25 12.05 -19.00
N PRO A 8 0.53 10.93 -18.81
CA PRO A 8 -0.05 10.64 -17.50
C PRO A 8 1.04 10.88 -16.43
N PRO A 9 0.72 11.45 -15.25
CA PRO A 9 1.74 11.68 -14.22
C PRO A 9 2.52 10.38 -14.07
N ASP A 10 3.85 10.47 -14.08
CA ASP A 10 4.75 9.33 -13.95
C ASP A 10 4.41 8.61 -12.64
N GLY A 11 3.47 7.67 -12.74
CA GLY A 11 2.71 7.20 -11.60
C GLY A 11 3.58 6.31 -10.75
N HIS A 12 3.55 6.48 -9.43
CA HIS A 12 4.10 5.49 -8.54
C HIS A 12 3.16 4.28 -8.51
N TYR A 13 3.61 3.16 -9.07
CA TYR A 13 2.88 1.90 -9.08
C TYR A 13 3.50 0.93 -8.06
N GLU A 14 2.67 0.39 -7.16
CA GLU A 14 3.07 -0.63 -6.19
C GLU A 14 2.48 -1.98 -6.61
N PHE A 15 3.34 -2.97 -6.88
CA PHE A 15 2.93 -4.32 -7.27
C PHE A 15 3.15 -5.28 -6.10
N ARG A 16 2.07 -5.66 -5.41
CA ARG A 16 2.12 -6.62 -4.27
C ARG A 16 1.89 -8.04 -4.79
N ILE A 17 2.86 -8.92 -4.59
CA ILE A 17 2.84 -10.32 -5.07
C ILE A 17 2.80 -11.25 -3.86
N ILE A 18 1.94 -12.27 -3.89
CA ILE A 18 1.86 -13.26 -2.81
C ILE A 18 3.11 -14.15 -2.83
N GLY A 19 3.78 -14.25 -1.69
CA GLY A 19 4.96 -15.09 -1.52
C GLY A 19 6.26 -14.30 -1.52
N ARG A 20 7.39 -15.02 -1.62
CA ARG A 20 8.73 -14.44 -1.55
C ARG A 20 9.38 -14.46 -2.92
N LEU A 21 9.95 -13.32 -3.32
CA LEU A 21 10.79 -13.24 -4.52
C LEU A 21 12.18 -13.76 -4.18
N SER A 22 12.68 -14.72 -4.97
CA SER A 22 14.08 -15.14 -4.90
C SER A 22 15.01 -14.02 -5.36
N ASP A 23 16.29 -14.07 -4.98
CA ASP A 23 17.28 -13.05 -5.37
C ASP A 23 17.39 -12.89 -6.90
N ARG A 24 17.24 -14.00 -7.64
CA ARG A 24 17.18 -13.97 -9.11
C ARG A 24 15.98 -13.19 -9.64
N ALA A 25 14.82 -13.36 -9.03
CA ALA A 25 13.61 -12.65 -9.43
C ALA A 25 13.69 -11.15 -9.06
N ARG A 26 14.31 -10.81 -7.92
CA ARG A 26 14.60 -9.43 -7.54
C ARG A 26 15.53 -8.73 -8.53
N ALA A 27 16.57 -9.41 -8.98
CA ALA A 27 17.52 -8.88 -9.95
C ALA A 27 16.89 -8.56 -11.32
N ALA A 28 15.68 -9.06 -11.62
CA ALA A 28 14.96 -8.75 -12.84
C ALA A 28 14.30 -7.35 -12.83
N PHE A 29 14.23 -6.67 -11.68
CA PHE A 29 13.61 -5.34 -11.54
C PHE A 29 14.63 -4.25 -11.18
N PRO A 30 15.62 -3.95 -12.04
CA PRO A 30 16.62 -2.93 -11.76
C PRO A 30 15.98 -1.54 -11.67
N GLY A 31 16.27 -0.80 -10.60
CA GLY A 31 15.72 0.53 -10.34
C GLY A 31 14.37 0.54 -9.62
N MET A 32 13.80 -0.63 -9.30
CA MET A 32 12.60 -0.74 -8.46
C MET A 32 12.98 -1.24 -7.06
N ASP A 33 12.33 -0.69 -6.03
CA ASP A 33 12.53 -1.10 -4.65
C ASP A 33 11.66 -2.33 -4.33
N VAL A 34 12.28 -3.51 -4.25
CA VAL A 34 11.59 -4.78 -4.00
C VAL A 34 11.69 -5.14 -2.52
N ARG A 35 10.57 -5.04 -1.80
CA ARG A 35 10.47 -5.41 -0.38
C ARG A 35 9.59 -6.64 -0.20
N GLU A 36 10.04 -7.55 0.66
CA GLU A 36 9.17 -8.60 1.18
C GLU A 36 8.26 -7.98 2.24
N VAL A 37 6.96 -7.97 1.97
CA VAL A 37 5.93 -7.60 2.94
C VAL A 37 5.16 -8.85 3.33
N PRO A 38 4.72 -8.99 4.60
CA PRO A 38 3.80 -10.05 4.99
C PRO A 38 2.55 -10.03 4.11
N ALA A 39 1.86 -11.17 3.98
CA ALA A 39 0.55 -11.23 3.32
C ALA A 39 -0.49 -10.48 4.18
N GLU A 40 -0.51 -9.16 4.05
CA GLU A 40 -1.41 -8.28 4.77
C GLU A 40 -2.76 -8.21 4.05
N THR A 41 -3.84 -8.17 4.84
CA THR A 41 -5.18 -7.88 4.31
C THR A 41 -5.39 -6.37 4.35
N ILE A 42 -5.62 -5.76 3.18
CA ILE A 42 -5.92 -4.33 3.07
C ILE A 42 -7.43 -4.13 3.24
N ILE A 43 -7.82 -3.31 4.20
CA ILE A 43 -9.20 -2.87 4.39
C ILE A 43 -9.23 -1.37 4.09
N SER A 44 -9.98 -0.97 3.06
CA SER A 44 -10.10 0.43 2.61
C SER A 44 -11.54 0.88 2.66
N GLY A 45 -11.77 2.10 3.10
CA GLY A 45 -13.09 2.75 3.15
C GLY A 45 -12.95 4.20 3.58
N ASP A 46 -13.99 5.00 3.32
CA ASP A 46 -14.05 6.38 3.82
C ASP A 46 -14.19 6.38 5.34
N VAL A 47 -13.25 7.05 6.01
CA VAL A 47 -13.23 7.22 7.46
C VAL A 47 -13.30 8.71 7.73
N ALA A 48 -14.31 9.14 8.50
CA ALA A 48 -14.45 10.54 8.90
C ALA A 48 -13.28 10.97 9.81
N ASP A 49 -12.75 12.18 9.55
CA ASP A 49 -11.39 12.65 9.86
C ASP A 49 -10.74 12.17 11.18
N ASP A 50 -11.44 12.18 12.32
CA ASP A 50 -10.80 11.86 13.62
C ASP A 50 -11.53 10.79 14.46
N GLY A 51 -12.86 10.77 14.48
CA GLY A 51 -13.63 9.79 15.27
C GLY A 51 -13.67 8.40 14.64
N GLY A 52 -13.82 8.35 13.31
CA GLY A 52 -14.07 7.08 12.62
C GLY A 52 -12.87 6.14 12.62
N LEU A 53 -11.64 6.66 12.69
CA LEU A 53 -10.43 5.82 12.66
C LEU A 53 -10.32 5.01 13.95
N GLN A 54 -10.58 5.65 15.09
CA GLN A 54 -10.50 5.00 16.39
C GLN A 54 -11.57 3.91 16.55
N ASP A 55 -12.77 4.13 16.00
CA ASP A 55 -13.83 3.12 15.95
C ASP A 55 -13.43 1.90 15.10
N VAL A 56 -12.85 2.14 13.91
CA VAL A 56 -12.39 1.07 13.02
C VAL A 56 -11.25 0.26 13.66
N LEU A 57 -10.29 0.94 14.31
CA LEU A 57 -9.20 0.25 15.03
C LEU A 57 -9.72 -0.56 16.22
N SER A 58 -10.70 -0.03 16.96
CA SER A 58 -11.33 -0.74 18.07
C SER A 58 -12.10 -1.99 17.61
N LEU A 59 -12.75 -1.90 16.43
CA LEU A 59 -13.41 -3.04 15.80
C LEU A 59 -12.41 -4.11 15.37
N MET A 60 -11.30 -3.73 14.72
CA MET A 60 -10.25 -4.66 14.31
C MET A 60 -9.67 -5.40 15.52
N GLN A 61 -9.37 -4.69 16.62
CA GLN A 61 -8.89 -5.31 17.86
C GLN A 61 -9.92 -6.25 18.49
N SER A 62 -11.20 -5.88 18.49
CA SER A 62 -12.29 -6.73 19.02
C SER A 62 -12.46 -8.02 18.21
N LEU A 63 -12.11 -8.01 16.92
CA LEU A 63 -12.11 -9.18 16.05
C LEU A 63 -10.82 -10.03 16.16
N GLY A 64 -9.84 -9.60 16.96
CA GLY A 64 -8.53 -10.25 17.06
C GLY A 64 -7.65 -10.03 15.82
N LEU A 65 -7.94 -9.02 15.01
CA LEU A 65 -7.10 -8.64 13.87
C LEU A 65 -5.95 -7.78 14.37
N GLU A 66 -4.73 -8.16 14.00
CA GLU A 66 -3.53 -7.36 14.26
C GLU A 66 -3.35 -6.32 13.16
N VAL A 67 -3.43 -5.04 13.53
CA VAL A 67 -3.21 -3.93 12.60
C VAL A 67 -1.71 -3.64 12.54
N VAL A 68 -1.09 -4.02 11.43
CA VAL A 68 0.37 -3.87 11.22
C VAL A 68 0.76 -2.55 10.57
N SER A 69 -0.16 -1.90 9.84
CA SER A 69 0.09 -0.61 9.19
C SER A 69 -1.22 0.12 8.86
N VAL A 70 -1.24 1.44 9.07
CA VAL A 70 -2.33 2.34 8.66
C VAL A 70 -1.76 3.39 7.70
N ARG A 71 -2.29 3.50 6.48
CA ARG A 71 -1.87 4.48 5.48
C ARG A 71 -3.08 5.21 4.90
N ARG A 72 -2.99 6.54 4.77
CA ARG A 72 -3.99 7.32 4.02
C ARG A 72 -3.76 7.06 2.53
N ALA A 73 -4.78 6.56 1.84
CA ALA A 73 -4.75 6.47 0.38
C ALA A 73 -4.86 7.90 -0.16
N THR A 74 -3.71 8.46 -0.57
CA THR A 74 -3.61 9.76 -1.27
C THR A 74 -3.95 9.61 -2.74
#